data_AF-A0A2S4MDX6-F1
#
_entry.id   AF-A0A2S4MDX6-F1
#
_cell.length_a   1.000
_cell.length_b   1.000
_cell.length_c   1.000
_cell.angle_alpha   90.00
_cell.angle_beta   90.00
_cell.angle_gamma   90.00
#
_symmetry.space_group_name_H-M   'P 1'
#
loop_
_entity.id
_entity.type
_entity.pdbx_description
1 polymer ?
#
loop_
_entity_poly.entity_id
_entity_poly.type
_entity_poly.pdbx_seq_one_letter_code
_entity_poly.pdbx_strand_id
1 'polypeptide(L)'
;MSAAPVIRMPGQNNGVTLRGHPMAFLVTGENTKYTSMFDWTIPAGFATGLHVHRVQEETFYVLDGECEWHVEGKIVHASPGTFLFIPPGVPHNITNVSETPARVLMTVSPPGHEHYFEELAQLAARGAPDPEALAGLRNRFDTDQLSTLTTRT
;
A
#
# COMPACT_ATOMS: atom_id res chain seq x y z
N MET A 1 14.48 -11.79 -14.30
CA MET A 1 13.21 -11.27 -14.85
C MET A 1 12.71 -12.24 -15.88
N SER A 2 11.47 -12.69 -15.74
CA SER A 2 10.83 -13.60 -16.72
C SER A 2 10.51 -12.85 -18.02
N ALA A 3 10.70 -13.51 -19.17
CA ALA A 3 10.36 -12.97 -20.49
C ALA A 3 8.90 -13.26 -20.91
N ALA A 4 8.14 -14.00 -20.09
CA ALA A 4 6.76 -14.37 -20.39
C ALA A 4 5.78 -13.26 -19.99
N PRO A 5 4.66 -13.07 -20.71
CA PRO A 5 3.59 -12.18 -20.29
C PRO A 5 2.98 -12.65 -18.96
N VAL A 6 2.56 -11.70 -18.14
CA VAL A 6 1.81 -11.99 -16.91
C VAL A 6 0.32 -11.85 -17.22
N ILE A 7 -0.42 -12.95 -17.05
CA ILE A 7 -1.88 -12.97 -17.14
C ILE A 7 -2.39 -13.53 -15.81
N ARG A 8 -3.35 -12.83 -15.20
CA ARG A 8 -4.01 -13.25 -13.97
C ARG A 8 -5.51 -13.13 -14.16
N MET A 9 -6.22 -14.25 -14.02
CA MET A 9 -7.69 -14.21 -14.03
C MET A 9 -8.21 -13.80 -12.66
N PRO A 10 -9.45 -13.28 -12.57
CA PRO A 10 -10.10 -13.03 -11.29
C PRO A 10 -10.01 -14.26 -10.37
N GLY A 11 -9.60 -14.04 -9.11
CA GLY A 11 -9.42 -15.10 -8.11
C GLY A 11 -8.13 -15.94 -8.25
N GLN A 12 -7.29 -15.68 -9.25
CA GLN A 12 -5.99 -16.36 -9.45
C GLN A 12 -4.79 -15.48 -9.08
N ASN A 13 -5.02 -14.37 -8.40
CA ASN A 13 -3.94 -13.50 -7.95
C ASN A 13 -3.24 -14.10 -6.74
N ASN A 14 -1.91 -14.04 -6.74
CA ASN A 14 -1.11 -14.19 -5.53
C ASN A 14 -1.12 -12.88 -4.74
N GLY A 15 -0.65 -12.91 -3.50
CA GLY A 15 -0.51 -11.72 -2.68
C GLY A 15 -0.49 -12.06 -1.21
N VAL A 16 -0.85 -11.09 -0.39
CA VAL A 16 -0.87 -11.23 1.07
C VAL A 16 -2.22 -10.81 1.65
N THR A 17 -2.46 -11.21 2.89
CA THR A 17 -3.58 -10.69 3.68
C THR A 17 -3.03 -9.73 4.72
N LEU A 18 -3.41 -8.46 4.64
CA LEU A 18 -3.06 -7.42 5.60
C LEU A 18 -4.29 -7.06 6.43
N ARG A 19 -4.20 -7.22 7.76
CA ARG A 19 -5.33 -6.99 8.70
C ARG A 19 -6.63 -7.67 8.24
N GLY A 20 -6.54 -8.92 7.79
CA GLY A 20 -7.69 -9.71 7.37
C GLY A 20 -8.22 -9.39 5.96
N HIS A 21 -7.61 -8.46 5.23
CA HIS A 21 -8.07 -8.05 3.89
C HIS A 21 -7.02 -8.36 2.82
N PRO A 22 -7.44 -8.80 1.62
CA PRO A 22 -6.52 -9.20 0.57
C PRO A 22 -5.82 -7.99 -0.07
N MET A 23 -4.55 -8.15 -0.36
CA MET A 23 -3.79 -7.34 -1.30
C MET A 23 -3.23 -8.27 -2.37
N ALA A 24 -3.75 -8.13 -3.59
CA ALA A 24 -3.37 -8.95 -4.72
C ALA A 24 -2.18 -8.33 -5.46
N PHE A 25 -1.18 -9.14 -5.78
CA PHE A 25 0.02 -8.72 -6.51
C PHE A 25 -0.21 -9.01 -8.01
N LEU A 26 -0.39 -7.94 -8.79
CA LEU A 26 -0.68 -8.04 -10.23
C LEU A 26 0.60 -8.15 -11.05
N VAL A 27 1.63 -7.39 -10.69
CA VAL A 27 2.99 -7.46 -11.26
C VAL A 27 4.00 -7.13 -10.16
N THR A 28 5.15 -7.80 -10.18
CA THR A 28 6.24 -7.63 -9.19
C THR A 28 7.60 -7.48 -9.88
N GLY A 29 8.66 -7.27 -9.09
CA GLY A 29 10.05 -7.23 -9.55
C GLY A 29 10.52 -8.52 -10.24
N GLU A 30 9.85 -9.65 -10.02
CA GLU A 30 10.11 -10.88 -10.77
C GLU A 30 9.76 -10.74 -12.26
N ASN A 31 8.78 -9.90 -12.57
CA ASN A 31 8.20 -9.73 -13.89
C ASN A 31 8.77 -8.52 -14.63
N THR A 32 9.09 -7.43 -13.92
CA THR A 32 9.51 -6.17 -14.53
C THR A 32 10.58 -5.47 -13.70
N LYS A 33 11.34 -4.56 -14.33
CA LYS A 33 12.30 -3.68 -13.65
C LYS A 33 11.73 -2.30 -13.31
N TYR A 34 10.47 -2.05 -13.63
CA TYR A 34 9.90 -0.70 -13.63
C TYR A 34 8.93 -0.43 -12.48
N THR A 35 8.00 -1.34 -12.19
CA THR A 35 6.96 -1.10 -11.19
C THR A 35 6.40 -2.40 -10.61
N SER A 36 5.97 -2.35 -9.37
CA SER A 36 5.07 -3.35 -8.79
C SER A 36 3.66 -2.79 -8.75
N MET A 37 2.64 -3.61 -9.02
CA MET A 37 1.24 -3.19 -9.05
C MET A 37 0.40 -4.10 -8.18
N PHE A 38 -0.49 -3.48 -7.42
CA PHE A 38 -1.28 -4.10 -6.39
C PHE A 38 -2.75 -3.73 -6.53
N ASP A 39 -3.61 -4.73 -6.41
CA ASP A 39 -5.04 -4.54 -6.20
C ASP A 39 -5.31 -4.65 -4.71
N TRP A 40 -5.58 -3.50 -4.08
CA TRP A 40 -5.60 -3.40 -2.63
C TRP A 40 -7.00 -3.09 -2.11
N THR A 41 -7.52 -3.98 -1.26
CA THR A 41 -8.71 -3.72 -0.44
C THR A 41 -8.30 -3.10 0.89
N ILE A 42 -8.76 -1.89 1.15
CA ILE A 42 -8.49 -1.12 2.37
C ILE A 42 -9.70 -1.28 3.31
N PRO A 43 -9.54 -1.95 4.46
CA PRO A 43 -10.63 -2.14 5.41
C PRO A 43 -11.20 -0.83 5.94
N ALA A 44 -12.46 -0.85 6.36
CA ALA A 44 -13.03 0.21 7.19
C ALA A 44 -12.15 0.46 8.43
N GLY A 45 -11.88 1.73 8.73
CA GLY A 45 -11.00 2.12 9.84
C GLY A 45 -9.53 1.74 9.65
N PHE A 46 -9.08 1.41 8.44
CA PHE A 46 -7.66 1.23 8.18
C PHE A 46 -6.97 2.58 8.01
N ALA A 47 -5.73 2.68 8.47
CA ALA A 47 -4.83 3.79 8.16
C ALA A 47 -3.43 3.24 7.90
N THR A 48 -2.63 3.93 7.08
CA THR A 48 -1.18 3.65 6.93
C THR A 48 -0.33 4.44 7.93
N GLY A 49 -0.84 5.57 8.43
CA GLY A 49 -0.05 6.54 9.19
C GLY A 49 0.75 7.43 8.22
N LEU A 50 1.10 8.64 8.64
CA LEU A 50 1.89 9.54 7.78
C LEU A 50 3.29 8.96 7.58
N HIS A 51 3.69 8.78 6.34
CA HIS A 51 4.99 8.24 5.96
C HIS A 51 5.50 8.89 4.68
N VAL A 52 6.76 8.63 4.35
CA VAL A 52 7.42 9.13 3.15
C VAL A 52 8.34 8.05 2.56
N HIS A 53 8.41 8.02 1.22
CA HIS A 53 9.37 7.22 0.47
C HIS A 53 10.54 8.10 0.01
N ARG A 54 11.78 7.63 0.15
CA ARG A 54 12.97 8.42 -0.23
C ARG A 54 13.30 8.27 -1.71
N VAL A 55 12.97 7.11 -2.28
CA VAL A 55 13.30 6.71 -3.65
C VAL A 55 12.05 6.32 -4.42
N GLN A 56 11.12 5.62 -3.79
CA GLN A 56 9.93 5.11 -4.47
C GLN A 56 8.90 6.22 -4.72
N GLU A 57 8.27 6.14 -5.89
CA GLU A 57 7.06 6.89 -6.20
C GLU A 57 5.86 5.95 -6.21
N GLU A 58 4.69 6.48 -5.89
CA GLU A 58 3.46 5.72 -5.83
C GLU A 58 2.37 6.35 -6.69
N THR A 59 1.54 5.51 -7.31
CA THR A 59 0.26 5.95 -7.87
C THR A 59 -0.88 5.17 -7.25
N PHE A 60 -2.03 5.82 -7.18
CA PHE A 60 -3.26 5.25 -6.66
C PHE A 60 -4.43 5.62 -7.57
N TYR A 61 -5.26 4.64 -7.92
CA TYR A 61 -6.51 4.85 -8.63
C TYR A 61 -7.65 4.19 -7.87
N VAL A 62 -8.60 4.99 -7.38
CA VAL A 62 -9.72 4.47 -6.59
C VAL A 62 -10.71 3.77 -7.51
N LEU A 63 -10.95 2.48 -7.25
CA LEU A 63 -11.84 1.62 -8.02
C LEU A 63 -13.24 1.55 -7.41
N ASP A 64 -13.33 1.50 -6.08
CA ASP A 64 -14.58 1.36 -5.32
C ASP A 64 -14.42 1.91 -3.90
N GLY A 65 -15.52 2.34 -3.28
CA GLY A 65 -15.52 2.96 -1.96
C GLY A 65 -14.80 4.32 -1.90
N GLU A 66 -14.52 4.80 -0.69
CA GLU A 66 -13.93 6.12 -0.45
C GLU A 66 -12.84 6.07 0.62
N CYS A 67 -11.83 6.93 0.48
CA CYS A 67 -10.76 7.11 1.47
C CYS A 67 -10.41 8.59 1.61
N GLU A 68 -9.97 8.98 2.81
CA GLU A 68 -9.28 10.24 3.04
C GLU A 68 -7.78 10.07 2.82
N TRP A 69 -7.21 10.98 2.05
CA TRP A 69 -5.78 11.08 1.79
C TRP A 69 -5.24 12.34 2.43
N HIS A 70 -4.20 12.21 3.24
CA HIS A 70 -3.41 13.36 3.64
C HIS A 70 -2.18 13.40 2.76
N VAL A 71 -2.02 14.45 1.95
CA VAL A 71 -0.91 14.62 1.02
C VAL A 71 -0.55 16.10 0.92
N GLU A 72 0.73 16.43 1.11
CA GLU A 72 1.22 17.83 1.10
C GLU A 72 0.42 18.78 2.02
N GLY A 73 0.00 18.30 3.19
CA GLY A 73 -0.81 19.09 4.14
C GLY A 73 -2.26 19.35 3.70
N LYS A 74 -2.71 18.74 2.60
CA LYS A 74 -4.11 18.75 2.16
C LYS A 74 -4.79 17.44 2.54
N ILE A 75 -6.08 17.54 2.84
CA ILE A 75 -6.96 16.38 2.95
C ILE A 75 -7.73 16.27 1.63
N VAL A 76 -7.66 15.11 1.00
CA VAL A 76 -8.39 14.78 -0.23
C VAL A 76 -9.35 13.64 0.09
N HIS A 77 -10.65 13.88 -0.09
CA HIS A 77 -11.65 12.83 -0.07
C HIS A 77 -11.69 12.17 -1.46
N ALA A 78 -11.12 10.99 -1.58
CA ALA A 78 -10.96 10.28 -2.84
C ALA A 78 -12.08 9.25 -3.01
N SER A 79 -12.93 9.44 -4.02
CA SER A 79 -13.99 8.53 -4.46
C SER A 79 -13.62 7.84 -5.77
N PRO A 80 -14.40 6.87 -6.28
CA PRO A 80 -14.04 6.11 -7.48
C PRO A 80 -13.75 7.01 -8.69
N GLY A 81 -12.64 6.71 -9.38
CA GLY A 81 -12.11 7.53 -10.47
C GLY A 81 -11.09 8.59 -10.03
N THR A 82 -10.87 8.77 -8.72
CA THR A 82 -9.79 9.64 -8.23
C THR A 82 -8.44 8.99 -8.49
N PHE A 83 -7.53 9.75 -9.11
CA PHE A 83 -6.14 9.40 -9.31
C PHE A 83 -5.24 10.24 -8.39
N LEU A 84 -4.26 9.60 -7.76
CA LEU A 84 -3.19 10.26 -7.01
C LEU A 84 -1.83 9.79 -7.53
N PHE A 85 -0.89 10.73 -7.63
CA PHE A 85 0.52 10.46 -7.85
C PHE A 85 1.30 11.09 -6.70
N ILE A 86 2.16 10.29 -6.08
CA ILE A 86 2.98 10.67 -4.95
C ILE A 86 4.44 10.54 -5.38
N PRO A 87 5.15 11.65 -5.64
CA PRO A 87 6.56 11.60 -5.96
C PRO A 87 7.40 11.31 -4.70
N PRO A 88 8.67 10.88 -4.85
CA PRO A 88 9.55 10.64 -3.72
C PRO A 88 9.71 11.90 -2.86
N GLY A 89 9.81 11.72 -1.55
CA GLY A 89 10.00 12.79 -0.58
C GLY A 89 8.71 13.51 -0.15
N VAL A 90 7.55 13.17 -0.71
CA VAL A 90 6.25 13.76 -0.31
C VAL A 90 5.61 12.92 0.80
N PRO A 91 5.42 13.48 2.02
CA PRO A 91 4.68 12.82 3.08
C PRO A 91 3.22 12.59 2.70
N HIS A 92 2.73 11.37 2.93
CA HIS A 92 1.37 11.00 2.61
C HIS A 92 0.81 9.91 3.55
N ASN A 93 -0.51 9.78 3.55
CA ASN A 93 -1.28 8.80 4.31
C ASN A 93 -2.58 8.50 3.57
N ILE A 94 -3.02 7.24 3.64
CA ILE A 94 -4.39 6.84 3.32
C ILE A 94 -5.10 6.35 4.58
N THR A 95 -6.31 6.87 4.80
CA THR A 95 -7.21 6.45 5.87
C THR A 95 -8.60 6.17 5.29
N ASN A 96 -9.12 4.96 5.52
CA ASN A 96 -10.52 4.66 5.24
C ASN A 96 -11.36 5.04 6.46
N VAL A 97 -11.98 6.22 6.39
CA VAL A 97 -12.87 6.75 7.44
C VAL A 97 -14.32 6.27 7.32
N SER A 98 -14.62 5.45 6.31
CA SER A 98 -15.96 4.92 6.06
C SER A 98 -16.22 3.60 6.80
N GLU A 99 -17.49 3.17 6.83
CA GLU A 99 -17.90 1.90 7.43
C GLU A 99 -17.73 0.69 6.48
N THR A 100 -17.35 0.93 5.22
CA THR A 100 -17.19 -0.11 4.20
C THR A 100 -15.76 -0.17 3.67
N PRO A 101 -15.27 -1.32 3.18
CA PRO A 101 -13.98 -1.37 2.51
C PRO A 101 -13.93 -0.47 1.27
N ALA A 102 -12.73 0.03 0.95
CA ALA A 102 -12.44 0.68 -0.32
C ALA A 102 -11.47 -0.18 -1.13
N ARG A 103 -11.43 0.00 -2.45
CA ARG A 103 -10.53 -0.73 -3.34
C ARG A 103 -9.73 0.25 -4.21
N VAL A 104 -8.42 0.06 -4.22
CA VAL A 104 -7.49 0.96 -4.93
C VAL A 104 -6.50 0.11 -5.74
N LEU A 105 -6.27 0.52 -6.99
CA LEU A 105 -5.13 0.05 -7.76
C LEU A 105 -3.92 0.90 -7.39
N MET A 106 -2.90 0.27 -6.83
CA MET A 106 -1.67 0.93 -6.40
C MET A 106 -0.51 0.48 -7.28
N THR A 107 0.40 1.40 -7.63
CA THR A 107 1.69 1.07 -8.23
C THR A 107 2.81 1.66 -7.41
N VAL A 108 3.94 0.95 -7.29
CA VAL A 108 5.16 1.44 -6.65
C VAL A 108 6.33 1.27 -7.61
N SER A 109 7.10 2.33 -7.84
CA SER A 109 8.23 2.33 -8.76
C SER A 109 9.48 2.91 -8.09
N PRO A 110 10.67 2.28 -8.18
CA PRO A 110 10.96 0.96 -8.76
C PRO A 110 10.30 -0.21 -7.99
N PRO A 111 10.24 -1.42 -8.58
CA PRO A 111 9.61 -2.58 -7.94
C PRO A 111 10.40 -3.07 -6.72
N GLY A 112 9.77 -3.93 -5.92
CA GLY A 112 10.36 -4.55 -4.71
C GLY A 112 9.53 -4.33 -3.44
N HIS A 113 8.52 -3.45 -3.48
CA HIS A 113 7.67 -3.16 -2.31
C HIS A 113 6.75 -4.34 -1.94
N GLU A 114 6.54 -5.31 -2.84
CA GLU A 114 5.87 -6.57 -2.55
C GLU A 114 6.50 -7.31 -1.36
N HIS A 115 7.83 -7.26 -1.23
CA HIS A 115 8.56 -7.91 -0.15
C HIS A 115 8.31 -7.24 1.21
N TYR A 116 8.06 -5.92 1.22
CA TYR A 116 7.60 -5.22 2.42
C TYR A 116 6.27 -5.79 2.90
N PHE A 117 5.31 -5.97 1.99
CA PHE A 117 4.00 -6.51 2.34
C PHE A 117 4.06 -7.98 2.78
N GLU A 118 4.89 -8.79 2.14
CA GLU A 118 5.16 -10.19 2.54
C GLU A 118 5.70 -10.27 3.96
N GLU A 119 6.76 -9.52 4.27
CA GLU A 119 7.37 -9.51 5.59
C GLU A 119 6.46 -8.86 6.65
N LEU A 120 5.72 -7.81 6.29
CA LEU A 120 4.74 -7.19 7.19
C LEU A 120 3.63 -8.17 7.57
N ALA A 121 3.11 -8.94 6.61
CA ALA A 121 2.11 -9.96 6.86
C ALA A 121 2.66 -11.07 7.78
N GLN A 122 3.91 -11.49 7.58
CA GLN A 122 4.57 -12.48 8.44
C GLN A 122 4.77 -11.98 9.88
N LEU A 123 5.13 -10.69 10.07
CA LEU A 123 5.23 -10.09 11.39
C LEU A 123 3.85 -10.02 12.07
N ALA A 124 2.82 -9.57 11.36
CA ALA A 124 1.47 -9.44 11.89
C ALA A 124 0.82 -10.79 12.22
N ALA A 125 1.16 -11.86 11.51
CA ALA A 125 0.67 -13.21 11.79
C ALA A 125 1.11 -13.75 13.17
N ARG A 126 2.14 -13.15 13.79
CA ARG A 126 2.65 -13.50 15.12
C ARG A 126 2.03 -12.68 16.25
N GLY A 127 1.02 -11.85 15.94
CA GLY A 127 0.41 -10.90 16.86
C GLY A 127 0.83 -9.46 16.57
N ALA A 128 0.72 -8.58 17.57
CA ALA A 128 1.19 -7.21 17.44
C ALA A 128 2.72 -7.21 17.17
N PRO A 129 3.19 -6.65 16.04
CA PRO A 129 4.63 -6.63 15.74
C PRO A 129 5.41 -5.85 16.78
N ASP A 130 6.61 -6.35 17.10
CA ASP A 130 7.58 -5.59 17.88
C ASP A 130 7.89 -4.25 17.17
N PRO A 131 7.85 -3.10 17.87
CA PRO A 131 8.08 -1.80 17.25
C PRO A 131 9.44 -1.62 16.58
N GLU A 132 10.50 -2.22 17.14
CA GLU A 132 11.85 -2.14 16.58
C GLU A 132 11.95 -2.98 15.30
N ALA A 133 11.41 -4.20 15.32
CA ALA A 133 11.32 -5.03 14.13
C ALA A 133 10.52 -4.35 13.01
N LEU A 134 9.40 -3.70 13.34
CA LEU A 134 8.58 -2.97 12.37
C LEU A 134 9.30 -1.74 11.81
N ALA A 135 10.02 -0.99 12.64
CA ALA A 135 10.84 0.14 12.20
C ALA A 135 12.00 -0.31 11.29
N GLY A 136 12.66 -1.43 11.64
CA GLY A 136 13.71 -2.02 10.82
C GLY A 136 13.20 -2.47 9.45
N LEU A 137 12.03 -3.13 9.41
CA LEU A 137 11.37 -3.52 8.16
C LEU A 137 11.09 -2.31 7.27
N ARG A 138 10.43 -1.30 7.83
CA ARG A 138 10.09 -0.04 7.17
C ARG A 138 11.31 0.65 6.55
N ASN A 139 12.40 0.78 7.31
CA ASN A 139 13.63 1.39 6.82
C ASN A 139 14.25 0.61 5.64
N ARG A 140 14.23 -0.72 5.66
CA ARG A 140 14.76 -1.55 4.55
C ARG A 140 14.00 -1.34 3.24
N PHE A 141 12.69 -1.12 3.33
CA PHE A 141 11.81 -1.00 2.17
C PHE A 141 11.35 0.43 1.90
N ASP A 142 12.23 1.39 2.17
CA ASP A 142 12.05 2.79 1.80
C ASP A 142 10.79 3.45 2.40
N THR A 143 10.33 3.02 3.57
CA THR A 143 9.15 3.58 4.23
C THR A 143 9.58 4.26 5.52
N ASP A 144 9.67 5.59 5.53
CA ASP A 144 10.01 6.33 6.74
C ASP A 144 8.71 6.81 7.42
N GLN A 145 8.37 6.24 8.58
CA GLN A 145 7.14 6.58 9.30
C GLN A 145 7.32 7.90 10.08
N LEU A 146 6.44 8.89 9.82
CA LEU A 146 6.47 10.22 10.43
C LEU A 146 5.43 10.41 11.53
N SER A 147 4.34 9.65 11.52
CA SER A 147 3.33 9.65 12.58
C SER A 147 2.87 8.24 12.94
N THR A 148 2.37 8.07 14.16
CA THR A 148 1.61 6.87 14.52
C THR A 148 0.29 6.81 13.75
N LEU A 149 -0.18 5.58 13.55
CA LEU A 149 -1.48 5.23 12.98
C LEU A 149 -2.59 5.88 13.81
N THR A 150 -3.13 7.02 13.37
CA THR A 150 -4.27 7.66 14.03
C THR A 150 -5.47 7.57 13.10
N THR A 151 -6.28 6.54 13.30
CA THR A 151 -7.70 6.62 12.92
C THR A 151 -8.34 7.55 13.93
N ARG A 152 -8.98 8.63 13.48
CA ARG A 152 -9.78 9.45 14.40
C ARG A 152 -10.75 8.52 15.13
N THR A 153 -10.70 8.55 16.46
CA THR A 153 -11.70 7.96 17.35
C THR A 153 -13.05 8.57 17.12
#